data_AF-A0A6L2ZVF5-F1
#
_entry.id   AF-A0A6L2ZVF5-F1
#
_cell.length_a   1.000
_cell.length_b   1.000
_cell.length_c   1.000
_cell.angle_alpha   90.00
_cell.angle_beta   90.00
_cell.angle_gamma   90.00
#
_symmetry.space_group_name_H-M   'P 1'
#
loop_
_entity.id
_entity.type
_entity.pdbx_description
1 polymer ?
#
loop_
_entity_poly.entity_id
_entity_poly.type
_entity_poly.pdbx_seq_one_letter_code
_entity_poly.pdbx_strand_id
1 'polypeptide(L)'
;MENIVDYSNRVNGKKVGAGQCGDLMKDWFITETGRQQLANDLDEWGYFPGTDAYTSWNVATQTNWAAIGFDVINTPSFSQLRAGDIFFISTSKVPGSGHTGIVVSTAGNNVTTLEQNILNAQYAQLLPGENSWSWYGFDKIVRPKGGAPSPGDGGKATSTGPKGKALIKDFEKCVLTAYDNNDSMITIGWGHTEPKGYTNLVAGVTRWTQAQADSAFENDIKKYEKAVNDYFTRSFNQNQFDAMVSFTYNLGVGIFANDGWDKNASNEYILASLPKYINKGSAHEQGLIRRRNAEIALFNTPVSGGSGTDKGEIEMYLIMTIDTKNWYVSNGVQCKWIKSERFLNNFQNDFGKLNLPVDKMYSTELYKEFPKDTIIVK
;
A
#
# COMPACT_ATOMS: atom_id res chain seq x y z
N MET A 1 3.08 15.29 -2.63
CA MET A 1 2.44 14.30 -3.53
C MET A 1 1.62 13.37 -2.67
N GLU A 2 0.34 13.24 -2.99
CA GLU A 2 -0.54 12.22 -2.40
C GLU A 2 -0.06 10.84 -2.88
N ASN A 3 -0.09 9.82 -2.03
CA ASN A 3 0.22 8.46 -2.49
C ASN A 3 -0.94 7.96 -3.37
N ILE A 4 -0.65 7.16 -4.40
CA ILE A 4 -1.66 6.57 -5.29
C ILE A 4 -2.72 5.76 -4.53
N VAL A 5 -2.38 5.15 -3.39
CA VAL A 5 -3.36 4.45 -2.56
C VAL A 5 -4.36 5.43 -1.94
N ASP A 6 -3.87 6.52 -1.33
CA ASP A 6 -4.72 7.55 -0.72
C ASP A 6 -5.58 8.26 -1.78
N TYR A 7 -4.95 8.60 -2.92
CA TYR A 7 -5.62 9.13 -4.09
C TYR A 7 -6.73 8.19 -4.57
N SER A 8 -6.44 6.91 -4.72
CA SER A 8 -7.42 5.92 -5.16
C SER A 8 -8.58 5.81 -4.18
N ASN A 9 -8.32 5.80 -2.87
CA ASN A 9 -9.36 5.79 -1.84
C ASN A 9 -10.21 7.07 -1.89
N ARG A 10 -9.61 8.22 -2.17
CA ARG A 10 -10.29 9.50 -2.28
C ARG A 10 -11.26 9.53 -3.45
N VAL A 11 -10.89 8.96 -4.60
CA VAL A 11 -11.67 9.07 -5.85
C VAL A 11 -12.50 7.82 -6.19
N ASN A 12 -12.23 6.66 -5.59
CA ASN A 12 -12.97 5.43 -5.86
C ASN A 12 -14.48 5.59 -5.59
N GLY A 13 -15.29 5.14 -6.55
CA GLY A 13 -16.74 5.29 -6.52
C GLY A 13 -17.24 6.70 -6.83
N LYS A 14 -16.37 7.65 -7.19
CA LYS A 14 -16.74 9.04 -7.49
C LYS A 14 -16.47 9.39 -8.95
N LYS A 15 -17.26 10.33 -9.47
CA LYS A 15 -17.02 10.95 -10.77
C LYS A 15 -15.93 12.01 -10.64
N VAL A 16 -14.81 11.80 -11.33
CA VAL A 16 -13.71 12.77 -11.45
C VAL A 16 -13.89 13.55 -12.74
N GLY A 17 -13.85 14.90 -12.68
CA GLY A 17 -14.07 15.77 -13.84
C GLY A 17 -15.38 15.49 -14.58
N ALA A 18 -15.32 15.41 -15.91
CA ALA A 18 -16.47 15.08 -16.76
C ALA A 18 -16.84 13.59 -16.76
N GLY A 19 -16.09 12.74 -16.05
CA GLY A 19 -16.33 11.30 -15.94
C GLY A 19 -15.65 10.47 -17.03
N GLN A 20 -14.70 11.04 -17.78
CA GLN A 20 -13.94 10.34 -18.81
C GLN A 20 -12.67 9.70 -18.23
N CYS A 21 -12.10 8.69 -18.91
CA CYS A 21 -10.84 8.07 -18.50
C CYS A 21 -9.70 9.10 -18.41
N GLY A 22 -9.75 10.09 -19.31
CA GLY A 22 -8.85 11.23 -19.27
C GLY A 22 -8.95 12.00 -17.96
N ASP A 23 -10.14 12.42 -17.52
CA ASP A 23 -10.30 13.26 -16.32
C ASP A 23 -9.62 12.69 -15.05
N LEU A 24 -9.63 11.37 -14.91
CA LEU A 24 -8.97 10.68 -13.80
C LEU A 24 -7.45 10.82 -13.86
N MET A 25 -6.86 10.62 -15.05
CA MET A 25 -5.44 10.88 -15.27
C MET A 25 -5.09 12.35 -14.96
N LYS A 26 -5.98 13.30 -15.26
CA LYS A 26 -5.75 14.75 -15.03
C LYS A 26 -5.50 15.02 -13.56
N ASP A 27 -6.42 14.53 -12.74
CA ASP A 27 -6.46 14.79 -11.31
C ASP A 27 -5.27 14.12 -10.61
N TRP A 28 -4.87 12.92 -11.05
CA TRP A 28 -3.63 12.29 -10.61
C TRP A 28 -2.38 13.06 -11.05
N PHE A 29 -2.33 13.49 -12.31
CA PHE A 29 -1.20 14.23 -12.85
C PHE A 29 -1.01 15.60 -12.17
N ILE A 30 -2.10 16.30 -11.83
CA ILE A 30 -2.07 17.53 -11.01
C ILE A 30 -1.48 17.24 -9.63
N THR A 31 -1.84 16.11 -9.03
CA THR A 31 -1.35 15.71 -7.71
C THR A 31 0.15 15.42 -7.72
N GLU A 32 0.67 14.93 -8.85
CA GLU A 32 2.10 14.66 -9.07
C GLU A 32 2.91 15.90 -9.44
N THR A 33 2.35 16.82 -10.24
CA THR A 33 3.12 17.89 -10.90
C THR A 33 2.72 19.31 -10.52
N GLY A 34 1.57 19.49 -9.87
CA GLY A 34 0.96 20.79 -9.64
C GLY A 34 0.47 21.51 -10.90
N ARG A 35 0.48 20.83 -12.06
CA ARG A 35 0.06 21.39 -13.36
C ARG A 35 -1.18 20.67 -13.89
N GLN A 36 -2.09 21.42 -14.51
CA GLN A 36 -3.27 20.86 -15.16
C GLN A 36 -2.92 20.46 -16.59
N GLN A 37 -3.25 19.23 -17.02
CA GLN A 37 -3.34 18.93 -18.45
C GLN A 37 -4.32 17.77 -18.67
N LEU A 38 -5.25 17.90 -19.65
CA LEU A 38 -5.72 16.72 -20.39
C LEU A 38 -6.45 16.99 -21.70
N ALA A 39 -6.93 15.90 -22.30
CA ALA A 39 -7.56 15.84 -23.60
C ALA A 39 -8.80 16.73 -23.68
N ASN A 40 -8.80 17.68 -24.62
CA ASN A 40 -9.78 18.75 -24.78
C ASN A 40 -9.89 19.75 -23.60
N ASP A 41 -8.86 19.87 -22.77
CA ASP A 41 -8.85 20.81 -21.62
C ASP A 41 -7.55 21.62 -21.58
N LEU A 42 -7.67 22.95 -21.63
CA LEU A 42 -6.57 23.91 -21.70
C LEU A 42 -6.31 24.51 -20.31
N ASP A 43 -5.07 24.43 -19.82
CA ASP A 43 -4.64 25.21 -18.66
C ASP A 43 -4.23 26.64 -19.08
N GLU A 44 -3.90 27.49 -18.11
CA GLU A 44 -3.43 28.86 -18.35
C GLU A 44 -2.07 28.94 -19.09
N TRP A 45 -1.37 27.81 -19.28
CA TRP A 45 -0.05 27.68 -19.91
C TRP A 45 -0.10 27.01 -21.31
N GLY A 46 -1.27 26.55 -21.75
CA GLY A 46 -1.49 25.86 -23.03
C GLY A 46 -1.18 24.36 -23.00
N TYR A 47 -1.42 23.65 -24.13
CA TYR A 47 -1.11 22.22 -24.22
C TYR A 47 0.40 21.93 -24.00
N PHE A 48 0.72 20.72 -23.52
CA PHE A 48 2.13 20.31 -23.47
C PHE A 48 2.79 20.34 -24.85
N PRO A 49 4.11 20.59 -24.91
CA PRO A 49 4.84 20.61 -26.16
C PRO A 49 4.60 19.35 -26.97
N GLY A 50 4.03 19.52 -28.16
CA GLY A 50 3.86 18.49 -29.18
C GLY A 50 2.49 17.85 -29.29
N THR A 51 1.54 18.04 -28.36
CA THR A 51 0.23 17.37 -28.38
C THR A 51 -0.96 18.27 -28.73
N ASP A 52 -1.91 17.76 -29.50
CA ASP A 52 -3.24 18.33 -29.72
C ASP A 52 -4.25 17.97 -28.62
N ALA A 53 -3.88 17.01 -27.75
CA ALA A 53 -4.70 16.45 -26.69
C ALA A 53 -6.13 16.08 -27.16
N TYR A 54 -6.34 15.63 -28.39
CA TYR A 54 -7.70 15.32 -28.86
C TYR A 54 -8.25 14.02 -28.25
N THR A 55 -7.38 13.04 -27.98
CA THR A 55 -7.71 11.76 -27.34
C THR A 55 -6.67 11.36 -26.29
N SER A 56 -7.00 10.39 -25.43
CA SER A 56 -6.01 9.79 -24.51
C SER A 56 -4.80 9.21 -25.24
N TRP A 57 -4.97 8.70 -26.46
CA TRP A 57 -3.86 8.19 -27.27
C TRP A 57 -3.01 9.30 -27.91
N ASN A 58 -3.61 10.44 -28.28
CA ASN A 58 -2.85 11.63 -28.70
C ASN A 58 -1.95 12.13 -27.56
N VAL A 59 -2.49 12.20 -26.34
CA VAL A 59 -1.71 12.55 -25.14
C VAL A 59 -0.56 11.55 -24.94
N ALA A 60 -0.80 10.25 -25.07
CA ALA A 60 0.23 9.23 -24.93
C ALA A 60 1.38 9.40 -25.95
N THR A 61 1.07 9.68 -27.21
CA THR A 61 1.99 9.58 -28.34
C THR A 61 2.65 10.89 -28.74
N GLN A 62 1.97 12.02 -28.55
CA GLN A 62 2.43 13.32 -29.03
C GLN A 62 3.08 14.18 -27.94
N THR A 63 2.75 13.96 -26.66
CA THR A 63 3.35 14.71 -25.54
C THR A 63 4.85 14.44 -25.46
N ASN A 64 5.67 15.50 -25.39
CA ASN A 64 7.09 15.38 -25.07
C ASN A 64 7.30 15.15 -23.56
N TRP A 65 7.05 13.92 -23.12
CA TRP A 65 7.14 13.49 -21.71
C TRP A 65 8.50 13.80 -21.07
N ALA A 66 9.59 13.63 -21.82
CA ALA A 66 10.93 13.91 -21.32
C ALA A 66 11.12 15.40 -20.98
N ALA A 67 10.55 16.31 -21.77
CA ALA A 67 10.66 17.76 -21.54
C ALA A 67 9.92 18.23 -20.28
N ILE A 68 8.93 17.46 -19.82
CA ILE A 68 8.19 17.72 -18.58
C ILE A 68 8.64 16.81 -17.43
N GLY A 69 9.81 16.16 -17.58
CA GLY A 69 10.42 15.37 -16.52
C GLY A 69 9.68 14.06 -16.27
N PHE A 70 9.30 13.33 -17.32
CA PHE A 70 8.75 11.97 -17.23
C PHE A 70 9.63 10.96 -17.99
N ASP A 71 9.79 9.78 -17.40
CA ASP A 71 10.30 8.58 -18.05
C ASP A 71 9.15 7.89 -18.80
N VAL A 72 9.49 7.30 -19.96
CA VAL A 72 8.55 6.62 -20.84
C VAL A 72 9.02 5.20 -21.05
N ILE A 73 8.11 4.23 -20.89
CA ILE A 73 8.34 2.85 -21.31
C ILE A 73 7.26 2.49 -22.33
N ASN A 74 7.69 2.15 -23.54
CA ASN A 74 6.79 1.67 -24.59
C ASN A 74 6.67 0.15 -24.45
N THR A 75 5.44 -0.37 -24.54
CA THR A 75 5.13 -1.80 -24.43
C THR A 75 5.74 -2.46 -23.18
N PRO A 76 5.48 -1.94 -21.97
CA PRO A 76 6.08 -2.47 -20.75
C PRO A 76 5.62 -3.92 -20.47
N SER A 77 6.52 -4.75 -19.97
CA SER A 77 6.12 -5.98 -19.29
C SER A 77 5.46 -5.66 -17.95
N PHE A 78 4.64 -6.57 -17.41
CA PHE A 78 4.02 -6.35 -16.08
C PHE A 78 5.06 -6.12 -14.98
N SER A 79 6.24 -6.74 -15.08
CA SER A 79 7.35 -6.52 -14.15
C SER A 79 7.99 -5.13 -14.21
N GLN A 80 7.73 -4.34 -15.27
CA GLN A 80 8.23 -2.98 -15.39
C GLN A 80 7.27 -1.95 -14.82
N LEU A 81 6.04 -2.35 -14.51
CA LEU A 81 5.01 -1.48 -13.97
C LEU A 81 5.29 -1.13 -12.50
N ARG A 82 4.86 0.06 -12.11
CA ARG A 82 4.93 0.55 -10.74
C ARG A 82 3.63 1.24 -10.37
N ALA A 83 3.29 1.18 -9.09
CA ALA A 83 2.21 1.99 -8.53
C ALA A 83 2.43 3.47 -8.89
N GLY A 84 1.37 4.18 -9.30
CA GLY A 84 1.43 5.56 -9.78
C GLY A 84 1.76 5.71 -11.27
N ASP A 85 2.13 4.65 -11.98
CA ASP A 85 2.29 4.71 -13.44
C ASP A 85 0.98 5.11 -14.11
N ILE A 86 1.05 6.08 -15.01
CA ILE A 86 -0.04 6.36 -15.93
C ILE A 86 0.15 5.43 -17.12
N PHE A 87 -0.83 4.57 -17.37
CA PHE A 87 -0.81 3.65 -18.51
C PHE A 87 -1.70 4.14 -19.64
N PHE A 88 -1.36 3.71 -20.85
CA PHE A 88 -2.11 3.97 -22.06
C PHE A 88 -2.28 2.69 -22.87
N ILE A 89 -3.48 2.54 -23.42
CA ILE A 89 -3.86 1.47 -24.35
C ILE A 89 -4.27 2.13 -25.66
N SER A 90 -3.72 1.63 -26.76
CA SER A 90 -3.85 2.19 -28.09
C SER A 90 -5.25 2.00 -28.66
N THR A 91 -5.55 2.81 -29.68
CA THR A 91 -6.78 2.72 -30.47
C THR A 91 -6.94 1.38 -31.21
N SER A 92 -5.84 0.62 -31.39
CA SER A 92 -5.87 -0.70 -32.02
C SER A 92 -6.49 -1.78 -31.13
N LYS A 93 -6.32 -1.65 -29.80
CA LYS A 93 -6.89 -2.55 -28.78
C LYS A 93 -8.23 -2.03 -28.24
N VAL A 94 -8.38 -0.70 -28.19
CA VAL A 94 -9.58 -0.02 -27.71
C VAL A 94 -10.02 1.00 -28.77
N PRO A 95 -10.88 0.59 -29.73
CA PRO A 95 -11.31 1.45 -30.83
C PRO A 95 -11.94 2.77 -30.38
N GLY A 96 -11.67 3.85 -31.12
CA GLY A 96 -12.12 5.20 -30.79
C GLY A 96 -10.99 6.08 -30.26
N SER A 97 -10.89 6.24 -28.95
CA SER A 97 -9.97 7.18 -28.29
C SER A 97 -8.72 6.53 -27.64
N GLY A 98 -8.61 5.20 -27.67
CA GLY A 98 -7.74 4.48 -26.75
C GLY A 98 -8.25 4.57 -25.31
N HIS A 99 -7.43 4.18 -24.34
CA HIS A 99 -7.76 4.27 -22.92
C HIS A 99 -6.55 4.62 -22.06
N THR A 100 -6.82 5.21 -20.90
CA THR A 100 -5.81 5.54 -19.89
C THR A 100 -6.35 5.35 -18.50
N GLY A 101 -5.47 4.97 -17.59
CA GLY A 101 -5.74 4.84 -16.17
C GLY A 101 -4.43 4.86 -15.40
N ILE A 102 -4.51 4.53 -14.12
CA ILE A 102 -3.36 4.59 -13.22
C ILE A 102 -3.13 3.21 -12.60
N VAL A 103 -1.89 2.74 -12.58
CA VAL A 103 -1.53 1.52 -11.86
C VAL A 103 -1.56 1.83 -10.36
N VAL A 104 -2.36 1.11 -9.59
CA VAL A 104 -2.46 1.29 -8.13
C VAL A 104 -1.57 0.31 -7.39
N SER A 105 -1.52 -0.95 -7.85
CA SER A 105 -0.65 -1.96 -7.28
C SER A 105 -0.25 -3.02 -8.30
N THR A 106 0.90 -3.62 -8.08
CA THR A 106 1.43 -4.73 -8.90
C THR A 106 1.81 -5.88 -7.98
N ALA A 107 1.30 -7.08 -8.24
CA ALA A 107 1.63 -8.31 -7.54
C ALA A 107 1.94 -9.41 -8.57
N GLY A 108 3.20 -9.49 -9.00
CA GLY A 108 3.59 -10.30 -10.15
C GLY A 108 2.89 -9.80 -11.43
N ASN A 109 2.09 -10.66 -12.06
CA ASN A 109 1.27 -10.28 -13.22
C ASN A 109 -0.12 -9.72 -12.85
N ASN A 110 -0.46 -9.70 -11.55
CA ASN A 110 -1.73 -9.13 -11.10
C ASN A 110 -1.58 -7.63 -10.90
N VAL A 111 -2.14 -6.85 -11.82
CA VAL A 111 -2.09 -5.39 -11.78
C VAL A 111 -3.46 -4.87 -11.37
N THR A 112 -3.52 -4.12 -10.27
CA THR A 112 -4.72 -3.35 -9.92
C THR A 112 -4.58 -1.97 -10.53
N THR A 113 -5.61 -1.56 -11.26
CA THR A 113 -5.67 -0.26 -11.91
C THR A 113 -6.81 0.56 -11.33
N LEU A 114 -6.65 1.87 -11.35
CA LEU A 114 -7.71 2.84 -11.13
C LEU A 114 -8.12 3.37 -12.49
N GLU A 115 -9.36 3.10 -12.86
CA GLU A 115 -9.89 3.40 -14.20
C GLU A 115 -11.22 4.13 -14.08
N GLN A 116 -11.51 5.02 -15.02
CA GLN A 116 -12.79 5.72 -15.09
C GLN A 116 -13.39 5.54 -16.48
N ASN A 117 -14.72 5.55 -16.55
CA ASN A 117 -15.51 5.34 -17.77
C ASN A 117 -15.44 3.92 -18.35
N ILE A 118 -15.14 2.93 -17.50
CA ILE A 118 -15.31 1.51 -17.80
C ILE A 118 -16.79 1.26 -18.10
N LEU A 119 -17.12 0.65 -19.24
CA LEU A 119 -18.50 0.28 -19.62
C LEU A 119 -19.51 1.44 -19.50
N ASN A 120 -19.08 2.69 -19.79
CA ASN A 120 -19.88 3.91 -19.67
C ASN A 120 -20.33 4.27 -18.24
N ALA A 121 -19.67 3.75 -17.21
CA ALA A 121 -20.04 3.98 -15.81
C ALA A 121 -19.79 5.43 -15.33
N GLN A 122 -18.86 6.17 -15.95
CA GLN A 122 -18.50 7.56 -15.61
C GLN A 122 -18.04 7.85 -14.16
N TYR A 123 -17.67 6.83 -13.39
CA TYR A 123 -17.02 6.98 -12.08
C TYR A 123 -15.72 6.16 -12.02
N ALA A 124 -14.78 6.62 -11.18
CA ALA A 124 -13.49 5.96 -10.96
C ALA A 124 -13.68 4.67 -10.15
N GLN A 125 -12.99 3.62 -10.56
CA GLN A 125 -13.13 2.27 -10.04
C GLN A 125 -11.76 1.63 -9.88
N LEU A 126 -11.54 1.02 -8.72
CA LEU A 126 -10.44 0.08 -8.53
C LEU A 126 -10.79 -1.24 -9.19
N LEU A 127 -9.95 -1.64 -10.14
CA LEU A 127 -10.09 -2.87 -10.89
C LEU A 127 -8.90 -3.77 -10.61
N PRO A 128 -9.08 -4.88 -9.87
CA PRO A 128 -8.00 -5.82 -9.62
C PRO A 128 -7.80 -6.72 -10.84
N GLY A 129 -6.54 -6.97 -11.22
CA GLY A 129 -6.10 -8.04 -12.14
C GLY A 129 -7.09 -8.37 -13.26
N GLU A 130 -7.85 -9.44 -13.07
CA GLU A 130 -8.82 -9.98 -14.04
C GLU A 130 -9.95 -9.01 -14.46
N ASN A 131 -10.26 -8.01 -13.62
CA ASN A 131 -11.26 -6.98 -13.89
C ASN A 131 -10.64 -5.69 -14.45
N SER A 132 -9.31 -5.55 -14.40
CA SER A 132 -8.55 -4.43 -14.96
C SER A 132 -8.36 -4.60 -16.45
N TRP A 133 -8.20 -3.51 -17.21
CA TRP A 133 -7.83 -3.59 -18.63
C TRP A 133 -6.40 -4.11 -18.86
N SER A 134 -5.69 -4.48 -17.80
CA SER A 134 -4.40 -5.17 -17.83
C SER A 134 -4.37 -6.41 -18.75
N TRP A 135 -5.49 -7.09 -19.01
CA TRP A 135 -5.56 -8.23 -19.94
C TRP A 135 -5.28 -7.86 -21.41
N TYR A 136 -5.45 -6.58 -21.81
CA TYR A 136 -5.00 -6.09 -23.13
C TYR A 136 -3.48 -5.85 -23.19
N GLY A 137 -2.80 -5.91 -22.04
CA GLY A 137 -1.48 -5.33 -21.84
C GLY A 137 -1.49 -3.81 -21.98
N PHE A 138 -0.35 -3.19 -21.73
CA PHE A 138 -0.18 -1.73 -21.84
C PHE A 138 0.70 -1.40 -23.05
N ASP A 139 0.29 -0.41 -23.84
CA ASP A 139 1.06 0.01 -25.02
C ASP A 139 2.11 1.07 -24.67
N LYS A 140 1.85 1.85 -23.61
CA LYS A 140 2.80 2.82 -23.06
C LYS A 140 2.52 3.04 -21.57
N ILE A 141 3.56 3.23 -20.78
CA ILE A 141 3.45 3.87 -19.46
C ILE A 141 4.36 5.08 -19.38
N VAL A 142 3.97 6.02 -18.53
CA VAL A 142 4.76 7.19 -18.18
C VAL A 142 4.78 7.37 -16.67
N ARG A 143 5.90 7.85 -16.15
CA ARG A 143 6.09 8.18 -14.72
C ARG A 143 7.07 9.35 -14.56
N PRO A 144 7.05 10.12 -13.47
CA PRO A 144 7.99 11.22 -13.29
C PRO A 144 9.47 10.74 -13.26
N LYS A 145 10.33 11.43 -14.02
CA LYS A 145 11.77 11.19 -14.18
C LYS A 145 12.52 11.67 -12.96
N GLY A 146 13.20 10.76 -12.28
CA GLY A 146 13.75 11.03 -10.94
C GLY A 146 12.67 11.20 -9.86
N GLY A 147 11.40 10.95 -10.20
CA GLY A 147 10.31 10.80 -9.25
C GLY A 147 10.53 9.56 -8.41
N ALA A 148 10.36 9.73 -7.10
CA ALA A 148 10.59 8.71 -6.11
C ALA A 148 9.85 7.39 -6.45
N PRO A 149 10.44 6.22 -6.13
CA PRO A 149 9.71 4.95 -6.23
C PRO A 149 8.41 5.03 -5.41
N SER A 150 7.28 4.92 -6.10
CA SER A 150 5.97 4.65 -5.50
C SER A 150 5.82 3.12 -5.34
N PRO A 151 5.14 2.63 -4.28
CA PRO A 151 5.41 1.35 -3.65
C PRO A 151 4.84 0.18 -4.44
N GLY A 152 5.57 -0.25 -5.46
CA GLY A 152 5.52 -1.60 -6.02
C GLY A 152 6.80 -2.39 -5.71
N ASP A 153 7.91 -1.68 -5.50
CA ASP A 153 9.18 -2.18 -4.96
C ASP A 153 9.61 -1.22 -3.83
N GLY A 154 9.16 -1.43 -2.59
CA GLY A 154 9.64 -0.71 -1.41
C GLY A 154 9.63 0.83 -1.48
N GLY A 155 8.50 1.42 -1.91
CA GLY A 155 8.33 2.87 -2.00
C GLY A 155 8.52 3.60 -0.67
N LYS A 156 8.70 4.93 -0.73
CA LYS A 156 8.91 5.81 0.44
C LYS A 156 7.81 5.57 1.47
N ALA A 157 8.10 4.77 2.49
CA ALA A 157 7.22 4.64 3.62
C ALA A 157 7.26 5.95 4.39
N THR A 158 6.07 6.49 4.68
CA THR A 158 5.89 7.71 5.47
C THR A 158 5.15 7.43 6.78
N SER A 159 4.65 6.20 6.96
CA SER A 159 3.99 5.71 8.16
C SER A 159 4.47 4.29 8.50
N THR A 160 4.37 3.92 9.77
CA THR A 160 4.88 2.67 10.30
C THR A 160 3.95 1.52 9.96
N GLY A 161 4.50 0.48 9.35
CA GLY A 161 3.81 -0.75 9.00
C GLY A 161 3.64 -1.69 10.20
N PRO A 162 2.93 -2.83 10.01
CA PRO A 162 2.68 -3.80 11.07
C PRO A 162 3.97 -4.36 11.71
N LYS A 163 5.03 -4.55 10.93
CA LYS A 163 6.32 -5.08 11.41
C LYS A 163 7.01 -4.09 12.35
N GLY A 164 7.06 -2.81 11.99
CA GLY A 164 7.56 -1.75 12.87
C GLY A 164 6.75 -1.62 14.15
N LYS A 165 5.42 -1.63 14.06
CA LYS A 165 4.54 -1.56 15.25
C LYS A 165 4.75 -2.76 16.18
N ALA A 166 4.84 -3.97 15.62
CA ALA A 166 5.14 -5.17 16.40
C ALA A 166 6.52 -5.08 17.07
N LEU A 167 7.54 -4.67 16.32
CA LEU A 167 8.90 -4.49 16.83
C LEU A 167 8.93 -3.51 18.01
N ILE A 168 8.26 -2.36 17.88
CA ILE A 168 8.19 -1.38 18.98
C ILE A 168 7.50 -2.00 20.19
N LYS A 169 6.33 -2.64 20.01
CA LYS A 169 5.59 -3.26 21.12
C LYS A 169 6.30 -4.45 21.76
N ASP A 170 7.20 -5.14 21.06
CA ASP A 170 8.02 -6.21 21.65
C ASP A 170 9.08 -5.66 22.61
N PHE A 171 9.58 -4.44 22.36
CA PHE A 171 10.56 -3.78 23.23
C PHE A 171 9.94 -2.84 24.27
N GLU A 172 8.84 -2.18 23.94
CA GLU A 172 8.07 -1.36 24.86
C GLU A 172 7.18 -2.25 25.72
N LYS A 173 7.28 -2.16 27.05
CA LYS A 173 6.33 -2.87 27.93
C LYS A 173 5.04 -2.07 28.02
N CYS A 174 3.89 -2.68 27.73
CA CYS A 174 2.59 -2.06 28.00
C CYS A 174 2.29 -2.06 29.51
N VAL A 175 2.26 -0.88 30.12
CA VAL A 175 1.93 -0.72 31.55
C VAL A 175 0.60 0.03 31.68
N LEU A 176 -0.45 -0.68 32.05
CA LEU A 176 -1.83 -0.15 32.08
C LEU A 176 -2.13 0.76 33.28
N THR A 177 -1.21 0.89 34.24
CA THR A 177 -1.31 1.82 35.37
C THR A 177 -0.21 2.86 35.23
N ALA A 178 -0.57 4.15 35.29
CA ALA A 178 0.41 5.21 35.19
C ALA A 178 1.50 5.07 36.26
N TYR A 179 2.74 5.38 35.90
CA TYR A 179 3.90 5.30 36.79
C TYR A 179 4.85 6.46 36.56
N ASP A 180 5.73 6.68 37.53
CA ASP A 180 6.69 7.78 37.56
C ASP A 180 8.10 7.19 37.65
N ASN A 181 8.96 7.50 36.67
CA ASN A 181 10.36 7.05 36.65
C ASN A 181 11.31 8.06 37.32
N ASN A 182 10.76 9.04 38.03
CA ASN A 182 11.46 10.19 38.60
C ASN A 182 12.12 11.10 37.54
N ASP A 183 11.60 11.12 36.32
CA ASP A 183 12.18 11.79 35.14
C ASP A 183 11.34 12.98 34.60
N SER A 184 10.70 13.75 35.51
CA SER A 184 9.80 14.88 35.18
C SER A 184 8.58 14.53 34.30
N MET A 185 8.38 13.25 33.96
CA MET A 185 7.28 12.74 33.17
C MET A 185 6.43 11.74 33.99
N ILE A 186 5.18 11.56 33.58
CA ILE A 186 4.33 10.43 33.98
C ILE A 186 4.17 9.52 32.76
N THR A 187 4.39 8.21 32.93
CA THR A 187 4.35 7.22 31.84
C THR A 187 3.17 6.26 31.99
N ILE A 188 2.53 5.87 30.88
CA ILE A 188 1.45 4.86 30.83
C ILE A 188 1.40 4.18 29.45
N GLY A 189 0.76 3.02 29.34
CA GLY A 189 0.55 2.31 28.08
C GLY A 189 1.86 1.81 27.46
N TRP A 190 2.01 1.98 26.15
CA TRP A 190 3.21 1.61 25.38
C TRP A 190 4.32 2.69 25.45
N GLY A 191 4.54 3.28 26.62
CA GLY A 191 5.53 4.37 26.80
C GLY A 191 5.00 5.77 26.48
N HIS A 192 3.68 5.98 26.51
CA HIS A 192 3.09 7.32 26.44
C HIS A 192 3.55 8.15 27.64
N THR A 193 4.04 9.37 27.39
CA THR A 193 4.57 10.25 28.43
C THR A 193 3.95 11.64 28.38
N GLU A 194 3.55 12.15 29.55
CA GLU A 194 3.08 13.52 29.71
C GLU A 194 3.89 14.24 30.81
N PRO A 195 4.21 15.54 30.66
CA PRO A 195 4.95 16.29 31.67
C PRO A 195 4.20 16.44 32.99
N LYS A 196 4.92 16.26 34.10
CA LYS A 196 4.37 16.51 35.44
C LYS A 196 3.87 17.95 35.56
N GLY A 197 2.69 18.10 36.14
CA GLY A 197 2.02 19.41 36.30
C GLY A 197 1.23 19.87 35.07
N TYR A 198 1.34 19.19 33.93
CA TYR A 198 0.57 19.48 32.70
C TYR A 198 -0.23 18.26 32.22
N THR A 199 -0.50 17.32 33.13
CA THR A 199 -1.13 16.03 32.83
C THR A 199 -2.26 15.74 33.82
N ASN A 200 -3.28 15.02 33.35
CA ASN A 200 -4.30 14.40 34.20
C ASN A 200 -3.92 12.97 34.63
N LEU A 201 -2.76 12.46 34.20
CA LEU A 201 -2.26 11.15 34.60
C LEU A 201 -1.70 11.23 36.03
N VAL A 202 -2.18 10.34 36.90
CA VAL A 202 -1.74 10.24 38.30
C VAL A 202 -1.09 8.88 38.50
N ALA A 203 0.21 8.87 38.83
CA ALA A 203 0.98 7.66 39.07
C ALA A 203 0.33 6.77 40.14
N GLY A 204 0.26 5.47 39.89
CA GLY A 204 -0.39 4.46 40.74
C GLY A 204 -1.93 4.46 40.69
N VAL A 205 -2.55 5.52 40.13
CA VAL A 205 -4.00 5.74 40.19
C VAL A 205 -4.64 5.61 38.81
N THR A 206 -4.19 6.39 37.83
CA THR A 206 -4.78 6.38 36.47
C THR A 206 -4.55 5.04 35.81
N ARG A 207 -5.63 4.44 35.29
CA ARG A 207 -5.61 3.15 34.60
C ARG A 207 -6.22 3.26 33.22
N TRP A 208 -5.57 2.62 32.26
CA TRP A 208 -6.07 2.44 30.90
C TRP A 208 -6.49 0.99 30.67
N THR A 209 -7.48 0.81 29.82
CA THR A 209 -7.73 -0.46 29.15
C THR A 209 -6.67 -0.70 28.07
N GLN A 210 -6.51 -1.96 27.65
CA GLN A 210 -5.61 -2.30 26.55
C GLN A 210 -5.93 -1.50 25.27
N ALA A 211 -7.22 -1.33 24.95
CA ALA A 211 -7.67 -0.55 23.79
C ALA A 211 -7.29 0.94 23.88
N GLN A 212 -7.33 1.54 25.08
CA GLN A 212 -6.87 2.92 25.29
C GLN A 212 -5.36 3.04 25.10
N ALA A 213 -4.58 2.07 25.62
CA ALA A 213 -3.13 2.05 25.41
C ALA A 213 -2.77 1.88 23.93
N ASP A 214 -3.44 0.99 23.22
CA ASP A 214 -3.24 0.79 21.78
C ASP A 214 -3.65 2.03 20.97
N SER A 215 -4.76 2.68 21.32
CA SER A 215 -5.18 3.93 20.66
C SER A 215 -4.21 5.09 20.93
N ALA A 216 -3.65 5.19 22.13
CA ALA A 216 -2.63 6.20 22.45
C ALA A 216 -1.36 5.96 21.64
N PHE A 217 -0.90 4.71 21.56
CA PHE A 217 0.25 4.31 20.75
C PHE A 217 0.11 4.73 19.27
N GLU A 218 -1.05 4.46 18.67
CA GLU A 218 -1.34 4.86 17.27
C GLU A 218 -1.32 6.38 17.05
N ASN A 219 -1.55 7.17 18.10
CA ASN A 219 -1.44 8.63 18.03
C ASN A 219 -0.01 9.11 18.29
N ASP A 220 0.69 8.54 19.27
CA ASP A 220 2.06 8.89 19.59
C ASP A 220 3.02 8.58 18.44
N ILE A 221 2.86 7.43 17.78
CA ILE A 221 3.78 6.98 16.75
C ILE A 221 3.95 8.01 15.61
N LYS A 222 2.89 8.77 15.31
CA LYS A 222 2.86 9.81 14.28
C LYS A 222 3.94 10.88 14.48
N LYS A 223 4.29 11.23 15.73
CA LYS A 223 5.33 12.24 15.99
C LYS A 223 6.73 11.73 15.64
N TYR A 224 6.97 10.42 15.82
CA TYR A 224 8.23 9.78 15.47
C TYR A 224 8.32 9.51 13.96
N GLU A 225 7.22 9.11 13.33
CA GLU A 225 7.10 9.03 11.86
C GLU A 225 7.41 10.38 11.22
N LYS A 226 6.82 11.46 11.73
CA LYS A 226 7.10 12.82 11.27
C LYS A 226 8.58 13.18 11.42
N ALA A 227 9.19 12.85 12.56
CA ALA A 227 10.61 13.14 12.80
C ALA A 227 11.53 12.45 11.78
N VAL A 228 11.27 11.18 11.43
CA VAL A 228 12.03 10.48 10.38
C VAL A 228 11.79 11.12 9.01
N ASN A 229 10.53 11.41 8.67
CA ASN A 229 10.15 12.00 7.38
C ASN A 229 10.72 13.41 7.16
N ASP A 230 10.73 14.25 8.19
CA ASP A 230 11.23 15.62 8.11
C ASP A 230 12.76 15.67 8.03
N TYR A 231 13.43 14.74 8.72
CA TYR A 231 14.88 14.77 8.87
C TYR A 231 15.60 14.25 7.62
N PHE A 232 15.20 13.08 7.11
CA PHE A 232 15.87 12.46 5.98
C PHE A 232 15.33 12.98 4.65
N THR A 233 16.25 13.38 3.75
CA THR A 233 15.90 13.83 2.40
C THR A 233 15.73 12.66 1.43
N ARG A 234 16.34 11.51 1.75
CA ARG A 234 16.17 10.26 1.00
C ARG A 234 14.91 9.50 1.42
N SER A 235 14.51 8.56 0.57
CA SER A 235 13.42 7.63 0.84
C SER A 235 13.94 6.33 1.47
N PHE A 236 13.12 5.74 2.33
CA PHE A 236 13.29 4.41 2.89
C PHE A 236 12.19 3.49 2.37
N ASN A 237 12.51 2.21 2.19
CA ASN A 237 11.48 1.19 2.01
C ASN A 237 10.71 0.94 3.34
N GLN A 238 9.63 0.16 3.31
CA GLN A 238 8.79 -0.04 4.50
C GLN A 238 9.55 -0.59 5.72
N ASN A 239 10.35 -1.65 5.56
CA ASN A 239 11.07 -2.24 6.69
C ASN A 239 12.17 -1.29 7.21
N GLN A 240 12.81 -0.54 6.31
CA GLN A 240 13.78 0.48 6.68
C GLN A 240 13.12 1.61 7.47
N PHE A 241 12.00 2.13 7.00
CA PHE A 241 11.25 3.18 7.70
C PHE A 241 10.76 2.69 9.06
N ASP A 242 10.20 1.48 9.13
CA ASP A 242 9.76 0.83 10.37
C ASP A 242 10.88 0.73 11.40
N ALA A 243 12.08 0.30 10.97
CA ALA A 243 13.26 0.23 11.83
C ALA A 243 13.72 1.62 12.30
N MET A 244 13.71 2.62 11.42
CA MET A 244 14.07 3.99 11.77
C MET A 244 13.07 4.60 12.76
N VAL A 245 11.76 4.36 12.60
CA VAL A 245 10.75 4.83 13.56
C VAL A 245 10.90 4.12 14.90
N SER A 246 11.17 2.81 14.94
CA SER A 246 11.46 2.10 16.20
C SER A 246 12.66 2.68 16.94
N PHE A 247 13.71 3.02 16.20
CA PHE A 247 14.91 3.65 16.74
C PHE A 247 14.61 5.05 17.31
N THR A 248 13.86 5.88 16.57
CA THR A 248 13.44 7.21 17.02
C THR A 248 12.47 7.15 18.20
N TYR A 249 11.60 6.13 18.27
CA TYR A 249 10.69 5.91 19.40
C TYR A 249 11.48 5.73 20.71
N ASN A 250 12.59 4.99 20.63
CA ASN A 250 13.44 4.72 21.79
C ASN A 250 14.25 5.93 22.28
N LEU A 251 14.77 6.72 21.34
CA LEU A 251 15.79 7.74 21.63
C LEU A 251 15.23 9.17 21.58
N GLY A 252 14.02 9.35 21.05
CA GLY A 252 13.35 10.63 20.89
C GLY A 252 13.52 11.25 19.50
N VAL A 253 12.62 12.18 19.18
CA VAL A 253 12.49 12.82 17.86
C VAL A 253 13.71 13.65 17.41
N GLY A 254 14.53 14.11 18.36
CA GLY A 254 15.72 14.94 18.08
C GLY A 254 16.99 14.16 17.78
N ILE A 255 16.97 12.82 17.87
CA ILE A 255 18.18 12.00 17.90
C ILE A 255 19.11 12.24 16.70
N PHE A 256 18.57 12.28 15.50
CA PHE A 256 19.39 12.43 14.28
C PHE A 256 20.04 13.81 14.20
N ALA A 257 19.30 14.87 14.55
CA ALA A 257 19.80 16.24 14.52
C ALA A 257 20.86 16.50 15.59
N ASN A 258 20.62 16.03 16.81
CA ASN A 258 21.53 16.20 17.94
C ASN A 258 22.89 15.53 17.69
N ASP A 259 22.87 14.38 17.02
CA ASP A 259 24.08 13.59 16.74
C ASP A 259 24.66 13.84 15.34
N GLY A 260 24.10 14.80 14.59
CA GLY A 260 24.64 15.26 13.31
C GLY A 260 24.66 14.20 12.21
N TRP A 261 23.62 13.36 12.12
CA TRP A 261 23.51 12.39 11.02
C TRP A 261 23.40 13.09 9.66
N ASP A 262 23.83 12.40 8.60
CA ASP A 262 23.60 12.91 7.25
C ASP A 262 22.11 12.73 6.87
N LYS A 263 21.46 13.78 6.38
CA LYS A 263 20.07 13.73 5.87
C LYS A 263 19.92 12.79 4.67
N ASN A 264 21.00 12.53 3.95
CA ASN A 264 21.09 11.57 2.85
C ASN A 264 21.93 10.33 3.23
N ALA A 265 22.07 10.03 4.53
CA ALA A 265 22.90 8.93 5.04
C ALA A 265 22.69 7.63 4.25
N SER A 266 23.79 6.96 3.88
CA SER A 266 23.75 5.68 3.19
C SER A 266 23.25 4.56 4.13
N ASN A 267 22.85 3.41 3.56
CA ASN A 267 22.43 2.28 4.39
C ASN A 267 23.58 1.80 5.28
N GLU A 268 24.80 1.79 4.74
CA GLU A 268 26.03 1.42 5.44
C GLU A 268 26.29 2.35 6.63
N TYR A 269 26.09 3.67 6.45
CA TYR A 269 26.23 4.63 7.55
C TYR A 269 25.22 4.35 8.67
N ILE A 270 23.94 4.14 8.31
CA ILE A 270 22.86 3.89 9.27
C ILE A 270 23.16 2.59 10.05
N LEU A 271 23.45 1.50 9.35
CA LEU A 271 23.74 0.19 9.94
C LEU A 271 24.99 0.20 10.83
N ALA A 272 26.00 1.01 10.51
CA ALA A 272 27.18 1.20 11.36
C ALA A 272 26.89 2.10 12.57
N SER A 273 25.83 2.91 12.54
CA SER A 273 25.50 3.87 13.58
C SER A 273 24.58 3.29 14.66
N LEU A 274 23.57 2.49 14.29
CA LEU A 274 22.62 1.87 15.23
C LEU A 274 23.30 1.19 16.45
N PRO A 275 24.34 0.35 16.28
CA PRO A 275 24.99 -0.34 17.39
C PRO A 275 25.68 0.56 18.42
N LYS A 276 25.89 1.85 18.12
CA LYS A 276 26.50 2.80 19.05
C LYS A 276 25.53 3.23 20.17
N TYR A 277 24.23 3.04 19.97
CA TYR A 277 23.17 3.49 20.89
C TYR A 277 22.70 2.37 21.81
N ILE A 278 23.62 1.92 22.67
CA ILE A 278 23.40 0.80 23.61
C ILE A 278 23.58 1.19 25.07
N ASN A 279 23.91 2.44 25.39
CA ASN A 279 24.19 2.88 26.76
C ASN A 279 25.17 1.93 27.49
N LYS A 280 26.39 1.83 26.95
CA LYS A 280 27.43 0.88 27.38
C LYS A 280 27.74 1.02 28.87
N GLY A 281 27.75 -0.10 29.60
CA GLY A 281 27.97 -0.16 31.04
C GLY A 281 26.71 0.03 31.89
N SER A 282 25.55 0.30 31.28
CA SER A 282 24.27 0.42 32.00
C SER A 282 23.58 -0.93 32.17
N ALA A 283 22.66 -1.02 33.14
CA ALA A 283 21.78 -2.18 33.31
C ALA A 283 20.90 -2.46 32.07
N HIS A 284 20.74 -1.48 31.17
CA HIS A 284 19.92 -1.58 29.96
C HIS A 284 20.71 -2.07 28.75
N GLU A 285 22.05 -2.13 28.83
CA GLU A 285 22.93 -2.40 27.70
C GLU A 285 22.53 -3.67 26.94
N GLN A 286 22.31 -4.78 27.65
CA GLN A 286 21.92 -6.04 27.02
C GLN A 286 20.55 -5.97 26.32
N GLY A 287 19.61 -5.19 26.85
CA GLY A 287 18.32 -4.96 26.22
C GLY A 287 18.43 -4.12 24.95
N LEU A 288 19.25 -3.06 25.01
CA LEU A 288 19.48 -2.17 23.88
C LEU A 288 20.27 -2.86 22.76
N ILE A 289 21.27 -3.70 23.07
CA ILE A 289 21.96 -4.53 22.07
C ILE A 289 20.95 -5.39 21.29
N ARG A 290 20.02 -6.06 22.00
CA ARG A 290 18.97 -6.87 21.35
C ARG A 290 18.06 -6.01 20.47
N ARG A 291 17.68 -4.82 20.95
CA ARG A 291 16.85 -3.88 20.19
C ARG A 291 17.52 -3.39 18.91
N ARG A 292 18.76 -2.92 18.99
CA ARG A 292 19.53 -2.46 17.82
C ARG A 292 19.71 -3.58 16.80
N ASN A 293 19.98 -4.81 17.25
CA ASN A 293 20.11 -5.96 16.35
C ASN A 293 18.79 -6.30 15.63
N ALA A 294 17.66 -6.22 16.33
CA ALA A 294 16.35 -6.47 15.73
C ALA A 294 15.94 -5.36 14.74
N GLU A 295 16.23 -4.09 15.05
CA GLU A 295 16.05 -2.96 14.13
C GLU A 295 16.94 -3.11 12.89
N ILE A 296 18.21 -3.50 13.04
CA ILE A 296 19.12 -3.82 11.93
C ILE A 296 18.59 -4.98 11.08
N ALA A 297 18.11 -6.04 11.73
CA ALA A 297 17.53 -7.20 11.03
C ALA A 297 16.31 -6.78 10.21
N LEU A 298 15.41 -5.98 10.78
CA LEU A 298 14.26 -5.44 10.06
C LEU A 298 14.72 -4.54 8.90
N PHE A 299 15.64 -3.60 9.14
CA PHE A 299 16.17 -2.70 8.11
C PHE A 299 16.78 -3.44 6.93
N ASN A 300 17.49 -4.55 7.18
CA ASN A 300 18.10 -5.39 6.16
C ASN A 300 17.14 -6.40 5.52
N THR A 301 15.96 -6.63 6.13
CA THR A 301 14.98 -7.55 5.57
C THR A 301 14.48 -6.98 4.25
N PRO A 302 14.73 -7.65 3.11
CA PRO A 302 14.18 -7.20 1.85
C PRO A 302 12.66 -7.19 1.96
N VAL A 303 12.03 -6.10 1.54
CA VAL A 303 10.60 -6.12 1.23
C VAL A 303 10.43 -6.96 -0.03
N SER A 304 10.33 -8.27 0.15
CA SER A 304 9.81 -9.17 -0.87
C SER A 304 8.33 -8.82 -1.02
N GLY A 305 7.79 -8.73 -2.23
CA GLY A 305 6.36 -8.55 -2.49
C GLY A 305 5.51 -9.77 -2.08
N GLY A 306 5.77 -10.35 -0.92
CA GLY A 306 5.04 -11.44 -0.30
C GLY A 306 4.31 -10.91 0.92
N SER A 307 2.98 -10.83 0.81
CA SER A 307 2.07 -10.71 1.95
C SER A 307 2.18 -11.98 2.77
N GLY A 308 2.97 -11.95 3.84
CA GLY A 308 2.77 -12.84 4.97
C GLY A 308 1.70 -12.20 5.85
N THR A 309 0.44 -12.54 5.59
CA THR A 309 -0.70 -12.29 6.48
C THR A 309 -0.96 -13.56 7.27
N ASP A 310 -0.19 -13.77 8.34
CA ASP A 310 -0.56 -14.72 9.39
C ASP A 310 -1.75 -14.16 10.18
N LYS A 311 -2.94 -14.26 9.59
CA LYS A 311 -4.25 -14.48 10.23
C LYS A 311 -5.22 -15.07 9.19
N GLY A 312 -5.14 -16.40 9.00
CA GLY A 312 -6.20 -17.23 8.43
C GLY A 312 -6.84 -16.74 7.14
N GLU A 313 -6.09 -16.69 6.03
CA GLU A 313 -6.71 -16.62 4.70
C GLU A 313 -7.31 -17.99 4.38
N ILE A 314 -8.63 -18.08 4.26
CA ILE A 314 -9.27 -19.28 3.72
C ILE A 314 -9.01 -19.27 2.21
N GLU A 315 -8.19 -20.20 1.73
CA GLU A 315 -7.92 -20.39 0.31
C GLU A 315 -9.22 -20.73 -0.43
N MET A 316 -9.41 -20.16 -1.63
CA MET A 316 -10.56 -20.53 -2.46
C MET A 316 -10.46 -22.01 -2.86
N TYR A 317 -11.60 -22.71 -2.86
CA TYR A 317 -11.66 -24.12 -3.23
C TYR A 317 -12.93 -24.42 -4.02
N LEU A 318 -12.86 -25.48 -4.83
CA LEU A 318 -14.01 -25.99 -5.57
C LEU A 318 -14.75 -27.00 -4.72
N ILE A 319 -16.09 -26.97 -4.78
CA ILE A 319 -16.94 -27.99 -4.17
C ILE A 319 -17.70 -28.71 -5.28
N MET A 320 -17.58 -30.04 -5.34
CA MET A 320 -18.39 -30.89 -6.20
C MET A 320 -19.40 -31.66 -5.35
N THR A 321 -20.68 -31.36 -5.57
CA THR A 321 -21.76 -32.11 -4.92
C THR A 321 -21.90 -33.49 -5.55
N ILE A 322 -21.67 -34.54 -4.77
CA ILE A 322 -21.54 -35.90 -5.32
C ILE A 322 -22.88 -36.49 -5.79
N ASP A 323 -24.00 -36.02 -5.24
CA ASP A 323 -25.37 -36.44 -5.56
C ASP A 323 -25.96 -35.69 -6.75
N THR A 324 -25.81 -34.37 -6.80
CA THR A 324 -26.36 -33.55 -7.89
C THR A 324 -25.38 -33.26 -9.02
N LYS A 325 -24.10 -33.61 -8.84
CA LYS A 325 -22.99 -33.34 -9.78
C LYS A 325 -22.80 -31.86 -10.11
N ASN A 326 -23.31 -30.97 -9.26
CA ASN A 326 -23.13 -29.53 -9.41
C ASN A 326 -21.79 -29.09 -8.82
N TRP A 327 -21.20 -28.10 -9.48
CA TRP A 327 -19.95 -27.47 -9.08
C TRP A 327 -20.18 -26.10 -8.48
N TYR A 328 -19.39 -25.78 -7.48
CA TYR A 328 -19.38 -24.49 -6.82
C TYR A 328 -17.95 -24.04 -6.57
N VAL A 329 -17.75 -22.72 -6.47
CA VAL A 329 -16.50 -22.11 -5.99
C VAL A 329 -16.78 -21.44 -4.64
N SER A 330 -15.93 -21.71 -3.65
CA SER A 330 -16.03 -21.17 -2.30
C SER A 330 -14.79 -20.36 -1.94
N ASN A 331 -14.96 -19.30 -1.16
CA ASN A 331 -13.87 -18.56 -0.51
C ASN A 331 -13.81 -18.81 1.01
N GLY A 332 -14.48 -19.87 1.48
CA GLY A 332 -14.59 -20.19 2.90
C GLY A 332 -15.69 -19.47 3.66
N VAL A 333 -16.30 -18.44 3.08
CA VAL A 333 -17.40 -17.66 3.69
C VAL A 333 -18.66 -17.68 2.82
N GLN A 334 -18.49 -17.72 1.50
CA GLN A 334 -19.57 -17.73 0.51
C GLN A 334 -19.29 -18.78 -0.56
N CYS A 335 -20.36 -19.26 -1.18
CA CYS A 335 -20.31 -20.28 -2.22
C CYS A 335 -21.09 -19.81 -3.45
N LYS A 336 -20.51 -19.94 -4.66
CA LYS A 336 -21.16 -19.54 -5.92
C LYS A 336 -21.36 -20.74 -6.83
N TRP A 337 -22.58 -20.90 -7.36
CA TRP A 337 -22.90 -21.98 -8.29
C TRP A 337 -22.26 -21.75 -9.66
N ILE A 338 -21.58 -22.78 -10.19
CA ILE A 338 -20.94 -22.80 -11.50
C ILE A 338 -21.91 -23.43 -12.50
N LYS A 339 -22.55 -22.59 -13.32
CA LYS A 339 -23.65 -22.99 -14.23
C LYS A 339 -23.21 -23.56 -15.57
N SER A 340 -21.93 -23.46 -15.93
CA SER A 340 -21.46 -23.89 -17.25
C SER A 340 -20.09 -24.56 -17.17
N GLU A 341 -19.89 -25.59 -18.00
CA GLU A 341 -18.60 -26.29 -18.14
C GLU A 341 -17.49 -25.32 -18.58
N ARG A 342 -17.80 -24.37 -19.48
CA ARG A 342 -16.86 -23.31 -19.86
C ARG A 342 -16.35 -22.52 -18.65
N PHE A 343 -17.25 -22.19 -17.72
CA PHE A 343 -16.88 -21.46 -16.51
C PHE A 343 -16.17 -22.35 -15.49
N LEU A 344 -16.51 -23.64 -15.42
CA LEU A 344 -15.81 -24.64 -14.60
C LEU A 344 -14.35 -24.83 -15.06
N ASN A 345 -14.12 -24.92 -16.36
CA ASN A 345 -12.80 -25.13 -16.96
C ASN A 345 -11.81 -23.99 -16.62
N ASN A 346 -12.32 -22.77 -16.38
CA ASN A 346 -11.49 -21.68 -15.87
C ASN A 346 -10.84 -22.05 -14.53
N PHE A 347 -11.55 -22.75 -13.64
CA PHE A 347 -11.07 -23.13 -12.32
C PHE A 347 -10.32 -24.47 -12.27
N GLN A 348 -10.42 -25.28 -13.34
CA GLN A 348 -9.80 -26.61 -13.45
C GLN A 348 -8.48 -26.64 -14.21
N ASN A 349 -7.85 -25.47 -14.40
CA ASN A 349 -6.55 -25.29 -15.06
C ASN A 349 -6.53 -25.36 -16.59
N ASP A 350 -7.67 -25.29 -17.27
CA ASP A 350 -7.71 -25.35 -18.74
C ASP A 350 -7.27 -24.04 -19.42
N PHE A 351 -7.46 -22.89 -18.74
CA PHE A 351 -7.14 -21.57 -19.29
C PHE A 351 -6.15 -20.75 -18.44
N GLY A 352 -6.00 -21.09 -17.15
CA GLY A 352 -5.02 -20.48 -16.23
C GLY A 352 -4.73 -21.41 -15.05
N LYS A 353 -3.47 -21.47 -14.58
CA LYS A 353 -3.03 -22.37 -13.49
C LYS A 353 -3.49 -21.88 -12.11
N LEU A 354 -4.80 -21.86 -11.84
CA LEU A 354 -5.38 -21.46 -10.55
C LEU A 354 -5.13 -22.50 -9.45
N ASN A 355 -4.99 -23.78 -9.81
CA ASN A 355 -4.69 -24.92 -8.93
C ASN A 355 -5.50 -24.95 -7.62
N LEU A 356 -6.81 -24.74 -7.70
CA LEU A 356 -7.68 -24.73 -6.51
C LEU A 356 -7.86 -26.15 -5.95
N PRO A 357 -7.83 -26.34 -4.62
CA PRO A 357 -8.20 -27.59 -4.00
C PRO A 357 -9.67 -27.93 -4.29
N VAL A 358 -9.98 -29.22 -4.43
CA VAL A 358 -11.33 -29.72 -4.73
C VAL A 358 -11.83 -30.54 -3.55
N ASP A 359 -12.94 -30.10 -2.97
CA ASP A 359 -13.68 -30.83 -1.96
C ASP A 359 -14.93 -31.49 -2.56
N LYS A 360 -15.30 -32.67 -2.05
CA LYS A 360 -16.40 -33.50 -2.55
C LYS A 360 -17.30 -33.87 -1.39
N MET A 361 -18.54 -33.37 -1.43
CA MET A 361 -19.52 -33.54 -0.35
C MET A 361 -20.93 -33.75 -0.91
N TYR A 362 -21.89 -34.18 -0.10
CA TYR A 362 -23.30 -34.23 -0.49
C TYR A 362 -23.91 -32.81 -0.54
N SER A 363 -24.91 -32.57 -1.40
CA SER A 363 -25.60 -31.27 -1.44
C SER A 363 -26.20 -30.87 -0.08
N THR A 364 -26.66 -31.84 0.71
CA THR A 364 -27.17 -31.62 2.07
C THR A 364 -26.09 -31.17 3.06
N GLU A 365 -24.82 -31.50 2.83
CA GLU A 365 -23.69 -31.06 3.64
C GLU A 365 -23.32 -29.63 3.27
N LEU A 366 -23.24 -29.35 1.96
CA LEU A 366 -23.05 -28.00 1.42
C LEU A 366 -24.06 -27.00 2.00
N TYR A 367 -25.37 -27.34 1.99
CA TYR A 367 -26.42 -26.44 2.47
C TYR A 367 -26.46 -26.29 4.00
N LYS A 368 -25.80 -27.18 4.75
CA LYS A 368 -25.60 -27.02 6.20
C LYS A 368 -24.42 -26.10 6.50
N GLU A 369 -23.36 -26.19 5.71
CA GLU A 369 -22.15 -25.39 5.87
C GLU A 369 -22.32 -23.96 5.34
N PHE A 370 -23.07 -23.78 4.25
CA PHE A 370 -23.33 -22.50 3.61
C PHE A 370 -24.83 -22.16 3.67
N PRO A 371 -25.26 -21.24 4.57
CA PRO A 371 -26.64 -20.76 4.63
C PRO A 371 -27.15 -20.27 3.27
N LYS A 372 -28.45 -20.42 2.99
CA LYS A 372 -29.03 -20.21 1.64
C LYS A 372 -28.78 -18.80 1.04
N ASP A 373 -28.62 -17.79 1.88
CA ASP A 373 -28.30 -16.40 1.51
C ASP A 373 -26.80 -16.18 1.18
N THR A 374 -25.94 -17.10 1.58
CA THR A 374 -24.51 -17.12 1.23
C THR A 374 -24.21 -17.88 -0.06
N ILE A 375 -25.23 -18.55 -0.63
CA ILE A 375 -25.13 -19.25 -1.92
C ILE A 375 -25.62 -18.33 -3.04
N ILE A 376 -24.68 -17.85 -3.84
CA ILE A 376 -24.98 -16.92 -4.94
C ILE A 376 -25.40 -17.73 -6.16
N VAL A 377 -26.68 -17.64 -6.52
CA VAL A 377 -27.33 -18.38 -7.62
C VAL A 377 -27.48 -17.54 -8.90
N LYS A 378 -27.01 -16.29 -8.93
CA LYS A 378 -27.16 -15.40 -10.10
C LYS A 378 -26.14 -15.67 -11.19
#